data_AF-A0A935RTU8-F1
#
_entry.id   AF-A0A935RTU8-F1
#
_cell.length_a   1.000
_cell.length_b   1.000
_cell.length_c   1.000
_cell.angle_alpha   90.00
_cell.angle_beta   90.00
_cell.angle_gamma   90.00
#
_symmetry.space_group_name_H-M   'P 1'
#
loop_
_entity.id
_entity.type
_entity.pdbx_description
1 polymer ?
#
loop_
_entity_poly.entity_id
_entity_poly.type
_entity_poly.pdbx_seq_one_letter_code
_entity_poly.pdbx_strand_id
1 'polypeptide(L)'
;MKKVKRDRIIQDTGSGGAWPVSSDRTTWALAAWEIYKVTGDLHWLNQSYTIIKNTLNDDLKTLANKSTGLNKGESSFLDWREQTYPKWMDNRDIYVSENLGTNVVHYQANNILAEMSKILNVPGDEYKKRAAEIKNSINQYLWMEEKGFYAQYIYGRKDLLLSPRFEALGEALAVLFNIADGEKTKSIFEKSPLTTYGASCIYPQIPGIPPYHNNGVWPFVQSYWNLSAAKAGNEKALNHGLAAIYRAGALFLTNYENFVAQSGDFKGTEINSDRMLWSMAGNLAMVHRVFIGMNFETDGIRFNPVIPKPYGGKKTLRGFKYRNTMLDVKVSGYGNKITSINLDGQPLKDGFLPSSTTGKHTIEITMNNESFDDQKINMVDNWFSLPNPQSKVVENKIQWESVKGAKKYLVYKNGKLSQTTTENSISIQENETAEYSISAIDEQGWESFTSEPLLTTKTKNIQTYQLETVAQPSSLPYSNFEGKGFIEISNEKNRQITISINAEKAGKYLIDFRYANGSGPWNTDNKCAARSLYANKSYMGTIVFPQRGQDEWSDWGWSNGYVAELKAGENELKLVYESWNINMNVDVNTAMLDFMRVTCLD
;
A
#
# COMPACT_ATOMS: atom_id res chain seq x y z
N MET A 1 7.68 0.36 -24.08
CA MET A 1 7.10 1.13 -22.94
C MET A 1 8.00 0.92 -21.72
N LYS A 2 8.44 1.97 -21.01
CA LYS A 2 9.55 1.89 -20.02
C LYS A 2 9.23 1.03 -18.77
N LYS A 3 7.97 0.96 -18.34
CA LYS A 3 7.51 0.22 -17.14
C LYS A 3 6.64 -1.00 -17.47
N VAL A 4 6.88 -1.63 -18.62
CA VAL A 4 6.18 -2.86 -19.03
C VAL A 4 7.16 -3.83 -19.65
N LYS A 5 7.17 -5.08 -19.18
CA LYS A 5 7.94 -6.21 -19.74
C LYS A 5 7.03 -7.43 -19.73
N ARG A 6 7.04 -8.20 -20.82
CA ARG A 6 6.17 -9.39 -21.00
C ARG A 6 4.68 -9.10 -20.76
N ASP A 7 4.19 -7.97 -21.27
CA ASP A 7 2.81 -7.52 -21.09
C ASP A 7 2.34 -7.52 -19.63
N ARG A 8 3.24 -7.12 -18.72
CA ARG A 8 2.97 -6.93 -17.29
C ARG A 8 3.59 -5.62 -16.84
N ILE A 9 2.98 -5.01 -15.84
CA ILE A 9 3.51 -3.79 -15.24
C ILE A 9 4.76 -4.12 -14.44
N ILE A 10 5.82 -3.35 -14.67
CA ILE A 10 7.07 -3.39 -13.89
C ILE A 10 6.88 -2.53 -12.64
N GLN A 11 7.01 -3.14 -11.46
CA GLN A 11 7.10 -2.44 -10.19
C GLN A 11 8.33 -1.52 -10.19
N ASP A 12 8.19 -0.33 -9.60
CA ASP A 12 9.35 0.52 -9.39
C ASP A 12 10.35 -0.12 -8.42
N THR A 13 11.60 0.30 -8.45
CA THR A 13 12.57 -0.22 -7.47
C THR A 13 12.09 0.09 -6.06
N GLY A 14 12.23 -0.85 -5.14
CA GLY A 14 11.77 -0.70 -3.76
C GLY A 14 12.37 -1.78 -2.86
N SER A 15 11.83 -1.90 -1.65
CA SER A 15 12.31 -2.83 -0.62
C SER A 15 12.53 -4.26 -1.15
N GLY A 16 13.71 -4.82 -0.91
CA GLY A 16 13.98 -6.25 -1.11
C GLY A 16 13.95 -6.75 -2.55
N GLY A 17 14.17 -5.88 -3.52
CA GLY A 17 14.08 -6.22 -4.94
C GLY A 17 12.69 -6.07 -5.52
N ALA A 18 11.93 -5.10 -4.98
CA ALA A 18 10.63 -4.66 -5.47
C ALA A 18 9.60 -5.80 -5.47
N TRP A 19 8.90 -6.01 -6.59
CA TRP A 19 7.84 -7.02 -6.63
C TRP A 19 8.41 -8.44 -6.45
N PRO A 20 7.79 -9.27 -5.60
CA PRO A 20 6.48 -9.07 -4.97
C PRO A 20 6.46 -8.40 -3.58
N VAL A 21 7.61 -7.98 -3.02
CA VAL A 21 7.67 -7.27 -1.73
C VAL A 21 6.89 -5.96 -1.80
N SER A 22 7.17 -5.13 -2.81
CA SER A 22 6.35 -3.97 -3.15
C SER A 22 5.30 -4.37 -4.20
N SER A 23 4.07 -3.90 -4.05
CA SER A 23 2.93 -4.37 -4.86
C SER A 23 1.96 -3.30 -5.33
N ASP A 24 2.37 -2.03 -5.28
CA ASP A 24 1.60 -0.87 -5.73
C ASP A 24 1.78 -0.54 -7.22
N ARG A 25 2.49 -1.39 -7.99
CA ARG A 25 2.62 -1.31 -9.46
C ARG A 25 1.29 -1.13 -10.18
N THR A 26 0.19 -1.59 -9.58
CA THR A 26 -1.17 -1.43 -10.12
C THR A 26 -1.62 0.04 -10.21
N THR A 27 -0.90 0.98 -9.60
CA THR A 27 -1.06 2.43 -9.81
C THR A 27 -0.93 2.82 -11.29
N TRP A 28 -0.15 2.06 -12.07
CA TRP A 28 -0.07 2.22 -13.52
C TRP A 28 -1.43 2.08 -14.20
N ALA A 29 -2.32 1.20 -13.69
CA ALA A 29 -3.67 1.03 -14.23
C ALA A 29 -4.52 2.30 -14.09
N LEU A 30 -4.36 3.03 -12.98
CA LEU A 30 -5.05 4.30 -12.74
C LEU A 30 -4.65 5.34 -13.80
N ALA A 31 -3.35 5.49 -14.04
CA ALA A 31 -2.82 6.41 -15.03
C ALA A 31 -3.22 6.02 -16.46
N ALA A 32 -3.10 4.73 -16.80
CA ALA A 32 -3.48 4.23 -18.13
C ALA A 32 -4.95 4.45 -18.44
N TRP A 33 -5.82 4.29 -17.44
CA TRP A 33 -7.25 4.56 -17.58
C TRP A 33 -7.54 6.05 -17.79
N GLU A 34 -6.89 6.95 -17.04
CA GLU A 34 -7.05 8.40 -17.26
C GLU A 34 -6.59 8.82 -18.66
N ILE A 35 -5.49 8.26 -19.18
CA ILE A 35 -5.06 8.50 -20.56
C ILE A 35 -6.15 8.09 -21.56
N TYR A 36 -6.76 6.91 -21.38
CA TYR A 36 -7.87 6.48 -22.23
C TYR A 36 -9.06 7.44 -22.15
N LYS A 37 -9.51 7.83 -20.96
CA LYS A 37 -10.65 8.74 -20.81
C LYS A 37 -10.43 10.08 -21.52
N VAL A 38 -9.21 10.60 -21.47
CA VAL A 38 -8.85 11.86 -22.13
C VAL A 38 -8.73 11.70 -23.66
N THR A 39 -8.12 10.61 -24.14
CA THR A 39 -7.79 10.44 -25.57
C THR A 39 -8.86 9.74 -26.39
N GLY A 40 -9.58 8.78 -25.81
CA GLY A 40 -10.47 7.86 -26.52
C GLY A 40 -9.73 6.80 -27.36
N ASP A 41 -8.42 6.63 -27.19
CA ASP A 41 -7.61 5.74 -28.01
C ASP A 41 -7.88 4.25 -27.70
N LEU A 42 -8.55 3.56 -28.63
CA LEU A 42 -8.89 2.14 -28.52
C LEU A 42 -7.68 1.22 -28.67
N HIS A 43 -6.62 1.65 -29.37
CA HIS A 43 -5.38 0.88 -29.44
C HIS A 43 -4.69 0.87 -28.07
N TRP A 44 -4.60 2.05 -27.44
CA TRP A 44 -4.11 2.18 -26.06
C TRP A 44 -4.96 1.37 -25.07
N LEU A 45 -6.29 1.42 -25.20
CA LEU A 45 -7.23 0.65 -24.36
C LEU A 45 -6.93 -0.85 -24.44
N ASN A 46 -6.83 -1.40 -25.66
CA ASN A 46 -6.60 -2.83 -25.86
C ASN A 46 -5.23 -3.28 -25.35
N GLN A 47 -4.18 -2.48 -25.58
CA GLN A 47 -2.84 -2.77 -25.06
C GLN A 47 -2.82 -2.73 -23.52
N SER A 48 -3.41 -1.69 -22.92
CA SER A 48 -3.47 -1.52 -21.46
C SER A 48 -4.31 -2.60 -20.79
N TYR A 49 -5.42 -3.02 -21.42
CA TYR A 49 -6.25 -4.13 -20.96
C TYR A 49 -5.43 -5.41 -20.77
N THR A 50 -4.67 -5.81 -21.80
CA THR A 50 -3.82 -7.00 -21.74
C THR A 50 -2.77 -6.90 -20.62
N ILE A 51 -2.12 -5.73 -20.52
CA ILE A 51 -1.09 -5.48 -19.51
C ILE A 51 -1.66 -5.60 -18.09
N ILE A 52 -2.78 -4.93 -17.82
CA ILE A 52 -3.43 -4.91 -16.50
C ILE A 52 -3.95 -6.31 -16.16
N LYS A 53 -4.62 -6.99 -17.10
CA LYS A 53 -5.13 -8.35 -16.91
C LYS A 53 -4.03 -9.32 -16.51
N ASN A 54 -2.93 -9.36 -17.25
CA ASN A 54 -1.82 -10.26 -16.95
C ASN A 54 -1.19 -9.94 -15.59
N THR A 55 -1.04 -8.65 -15.27
CA THR A 55 -0.50 -8.20 -13.98
C THR A 55 -1.39 -8.66 -12.82
N LEU A 56 -2.70 -8.40 -12.88
CA LEU A 56 -3.64 -8.76 -11.82
C LEU A 56 -3.80 -10.28 -11.65
N ASN A 57 -3.59 -11.06 -12.72
CA ASN A 57 -3.61 -12.52 -12.62
C ASN A 57 -2.37 -13.08 -11.90
N ASP A 58 -1.19 -12.52 -12.16
CA ASP A 58 0.03 -12.88 -11.41
C ASP A 58 -0.07 -12.43 -9.94
N ASP A 59 -0.59 -11.22 -9.70
CA ASP A 59 -0.80 -10.66 -8.37
C ASP A 59 -1.81 -11.46 -7.55
N LEU A 60 -2.90 -11.96 -8.15
CA LEU A 60 -3.86 -12.82 -7.46
C LEU A 60 -3.21 -14.11 -6.93
N LYS A 61 -2.24 -14.67 -7.67
CA LYS A 61 -1.53 -15.88 -7.22
C LYS A 61 -0.46 -15.57 -6.18
N THR A 62 0.16 -14.40 -6.26
CA THR A 62 1.36 -14.06 -5.51
C THR A 62 1.08 -13.26 -4.24
N LEU A 63 0.10 -12.36 -4.27
CA LEU A 63 -0.14 -11.35 -3.25
C LEU A 63 -1.42 -11.60 -2.44
N ALA A 64 -2.44 -12.22 -3.02
CA ALA A 64 -3.72 -12.36 -2.33
C ALA A 64 -3.59 -13.22 -1.06
N ASN A 65 -4.03 -12.66 0.07
CA ASN A 65 -4.24 -13.40 1.30
C ASN A 65 -5.67 -13.94 1.30
N LYS A 66 -5.81 -15.28 1.29
CA LYS A 66 -7.13 -15.93 1.27
C LYS A 66 -7.92 -15.72 2.57
N SER A 67 -7.25 -15.50 3.69
CA SER A 67 -7.90 -15.35 5.00
C SER A 67 -8.55 -13.98 5.15
N THR A 68 -7.91 -12.92 4.66
CA THR A 68 -8.43 -11.55 4.74
C THR A 68 -9.11 -11.10 3.46
N GLY A 69 -8.77 -11.66 2.30
CA GLY A 69 -9.20 -11.18 0.99
C GLY A 69 -8.44 -9.94 0.50
N LEU A 70 -7.47 -9.44 1.29
CA LEU A 70 -6.59 -8.34 0.93
C LEU A 70 -5.37 -8.84 0.15
N ASN A 71 -4.68 -7.93 -0.52
CA ASN A 71 -3.41 -8.14 -1.17
C ASN A 71 -2.29 -7.70 -0.23
N LYS A 72 -1.25 -8.52 -0.23
CA LYS A 72 0.00 -8.35 0.49
C LYS A 72 0.98 -7.42 -0.24
N GLY A 73 1.95 -6.91 0.51
CA GLY A 73 3.09 -6.13 0.01
C GLY A 73 3.06 -4.67 0.46
N GLU A 74 4.17 -3.97 0.23
CA GLU A 74 4.49 -2.64 0.73
C GLU A 74 3.39 -1.59 0.49
N SER A 75 3.32 -0.61 1.40
CA SER A 75 2.40 0.52 1.29
C SER A 75 2.74 1.38 0.07
N SER A 76 1.72 1.69 -0.72
CA SER A 76 1.81 2.50 -1.93
C SER A 76 2.62 3.77 -1.69
N PHE A 77 3.54 4.09 -2.61
CA PHE A 77 4.53 5.19 -2.58
C PHE A 77 5.48 5.29 -1.37
N LEU A 78 5.18 4.62 -0.25
CA LEU A 78 5.93 4.69 1.00
C LEU A 78 7.08 3.67 1.00
N ASP A 79 7.86 3.68 -0.07
CA ASP A 79 8.87 2.67 -0.45
C ASP A 79 10.19 2.75 0.36
N TRP A 80 10.33 3.77 1.21
CA TRP A 80 11.41 3.85 2.19
C TRP A 80 10.94 3.27 3.50
N ARG A 81 11.01 1.95 3.63
CA ARG A 81 10.52 1.19 4.79
C ARG A 81 10.88 1.77 6.17
N GLU A 82 12.08 2.31 6.34
CA GLU A 82 12.55 2.91 7.60
C GLU A 82 11.73 4.13 8.04
N GLN A 83 11.00 4.72 7.10
CA GLN A 83 10.14 5.88 7.29
C GLN A 83 8.72 5.53 7.72
N THR A 84 8.28 4.29 7.57
CA THR A 84 6.85 3.96 7.71
C THR A 84 6.56 2.65 8.42
N TYR A 85 7.55 1.77 8.56
CA TYR A 85 7.46 0.49 9.26
C TYR A 85 8.31 0.49 10.54
N PRO A 86 7.98 -0.36 11.53
CA PRO A 86 8.84 -0.56 12.69
C PRO A 86 10.20 -1.14 12.28
N LYS A 87 11.27 -0.73 12.98
CA LYS A 87 12.66 -1.07 12.63
C LYS A 87 12.95 -2.57 12.54
N TRP A 88 12.20 -3.40 13.29
CA TRP A 88 12.39 -4.85 13.29
C TRP A 88 11.85 -5.53 12.03
N MET A 89 10.93 -4.91 11.29
CA MET A 89 10.38 -5.51 10.08
C MET A 89 11.46 -5.56 9.00
N ASP A 90 11.66 -6.74 8.42
CA ASP A 90 12.47 -6.88 7.23
C ASP A 90 11.61 -7.01 5.96
N ASN A 91 12.26 -7.18 4.80
CA ASN A 91 11.57 -7.20 3.50
C ASN A 91 10.55 -8.35 3.38
N ARG A 92 10.71 -9.46 4.11
CA ARG A 92 9.70 -10.53 4.14
C ARG A 92 8.47 -10.12 4.94
N ASP A 93 8.68 -9.33 6.00
CA ASP A 93 7.63 -8.90 6.91
C ASP A 93 6.81 -7.81 6.20
N ILE A 94 7.48 -6.93 5.44
CA ILE A 94 6.84 -5.96 4.54
C ILE A 94 6.02 -6.67 3.47
N TYR A 95 6.57 -7.71 2.83
CA TYR A 95 5.81 -8.53 1.90
C TYR A 95 4.53 -9.07 2.55
N VAL A 96 4.55 -9.51 3.82
CA VAL A 96 3.36 -10.08 4.48
C VAL A 96 2.32 -9.01 4.85
N SER A 97 2.70 -7.74 4.98
CA SER A 97 1.79 -6.67 5.36
C SER A 97 0.68 -6.39 4.33
N GLU A 98 -0.46 -5.91 4.82
CA GLU A 98 -1.66 -5.62 4.01
C GLU A 98 -2.05 -4.14 4.20
N ASN A 99 -1.69 -3.32 3.22
CA ASN A 99 -1.73 -1.86 3.33
C ASN A 99 -2.98 -1.24 2.68
N LEU A 100 -3.50 -0.16 3.29
CA LEU A 100 -4.70 0.53 2.83
C LEU A 100 -4.55 1.04 1.39
N GLY A 101 -3.59 1.94 1.15
CA GLY A 101 -3.38 2.53 -0.18
C GLY A 101 -3.19 1.47 -1.27
N THR A 102 -2.37 0.46 -1.02
CA THR A 102 -2.13 -0.64 -1.96
C THR A 102 -3.42 -1.41 -2.30
N ASN A 103 -4.22 -1.76 -1.29
CA ASN A 103 -5.48 -2.48 -1.51
C ASN A 103 -6.54 -1.63 -2.19
N VAL A 104 -6.61 -0.33 -1.89
CA VAL A 104 -7.49 0.62 -2.59
C VAL A 104 -7.13 0.70 -4.08
N VAL A 105 -5.84 0.68 -4.42
CA VAL A 105 -5.38 0.67 -5.82
C VAL A 105 -5.70 -0.67 -6.50
N HIS A 106 -5.50 -1.81 -5.82
CA HIS A 106 -5.90 -3.13 -6.36
C HIS A 106 -7.42 -3.24 -6.60
N TYR A 107 -8.22 -2.69 -5.69
CA TYR A 107 -9.67 -2.54 -5.86
C TYR A 107 -9.99 -1.78 -7.16
N GLN A 108 -9.40 -0.60 -7.32
CA GLN A 108 -9.71 0.25 -8.46
C GLN A 108 -9.16 -0.31 -9.77
N ALA A 109 -8.01 -0.98 -9.76
CA ALA A 109 -7.46 -1.66 -10.94
C ALA A 109 -8.39 -2.76 -11.46
N ASN A 110 -9.03 -3.53 -10.57
CA ASN A 110 -10.03 -4.53 -10.95
C ASN A 110 -11.30 -3.88 -11.52
N ASN A 111 -11.78 -2.77 -10.94
CA ASN A 111 -12.91 -2.03 -11.51
C ASN A 111 -12.59 -1.46 -12.90
N ILE A 112 -11.40 -0.87 -13.07
CA ILE A 112 -10.93 -0.39 -14.37
C ILE A 112 -10.92 -1.53 -15.39
N LEU A 113 -10.39 -2.70 -15.02
CA LEU A 113 -10.34 -3.84 -15.92
C LEU A 113 -11.74 -4.36 -16.29
N ALA A 114 -12.70 -4.30 -15.35
CA ALA A 114 -14.10 -4.61 -15.64
C ALA A 114 -14.72 -3.61 -16.63
N GLU A 115 -14.47 -2.31 -16.47
CA GLU A 115 -14.95 -1.28 -17.40
C GLU A 115 -14.29 -1.40 -18.78
N MET A 116 -12.98 -1.65 -18.84
CA MET A 116 -12.26 -1.94 -20.09
C MET A 116 -12.87 -3.18 -20.79
N SER A 117 -13.21 -4.23 -20.03
CA SER A 117 -13.82 -5.45 -20.57
C SER A 117 -15.16 -5.17 -21.25
N LYS A 118 -16.00 -4.31 -20.64
CA LYS A 118 -17.28 -3.90 -21.24
C LYS A 118 -17.08 -3.15 -22.55
N ILE A 119 -16.16 -2.19 -22.58
CA ILE A 119 -15.88 -1.38 -23.77
C ILE A 119 -15.33 -2.25 -24.92
N LEU A 120 -14.46 -3.21 -24.59
CA LEU A 120 -13.88 -4.15 -25.54
C LEU A 120 -14.80 -5.33 -25.88
N ASN A 121 -15.98 -5.41 -25.27
CA ASN A 121 -16.95 -6.50 -25.42
C ASN A 121 -16.34 -7.90 -25.15
N VAL A 122 -15.60 -8.04 -24.05
CA VAL A 122 -15.01 -9.30 -23.55
C VAL A 122 -15.49 -9.60 -22.13
N PRO A 123 -15.41 -10.87 -21.66
CA PRO A 123 -15.80 -11.21 -20.29
C PRO A 123 -15.01 -10.44 -19.23
N GLY A 124 -15.71 -9.92 -18.20
CA GLY A 124 -15.08 -9.12 -17.13
C GLY A 124 -15.75 -9.21 -15.76
N ASP A 125 -16.78 -10.04 -15.58
CA ASP A 125 -17.53 -10.13 -14.31
C ASP A 125 -16.67 -10.58 -13.12
N GLU A 126 -15.66 -11.41 -13.38
CA GLU A 126 -14.72 -11.85 -12.34
C GLU A 126 -13.95 -10.69 -11.71
N TYR A 127 -13.60 -9.64 -12.48
CA TYR A 127 -12.87 -8.49 -11.97
C TYR A 127 -13.76 -7.63 -11.07
N LYS A 128 -15.04 -7.48 -11.45
CA LYS A 128 -16.02 -6.80 -10.59
C LYS A 128 -16.24 -7.55 -9.28
N LYS A 129 -16.29 -8.89 -9.32
CA LYS A 129 -16.38 -9.73 -8.12
C LYS A 129 -15.15 -9.56 -7.22
N ARG A 130 -13.93 -9.65 -7.79
CA ARG A 130 -12.68 -9.43 -7.05
C ARG A 130 -12.62 -8.04 -6.42
N ALA A 131 -13.04 -7.00 -7.14
CA ALA A 131 -13.12 -5.65 -6.59
C ALA A 131 -14.10 -5.58 -5.40
N ALA A 132 -15.28 -6.18 -5.52
CA ALA A 132 -16.24 -6.22 -4.42
C ALA A 132 -15.68 -6.94 -3.17
N GLU A 133 -14.97 -8.06 -3.37
CA GLU A 133 -14.29 -8.79 -2.29
C GLU A 133 -13.24 -7.91 -1.61
N ILE A 134 -12.34 -7.27 -2.36
CA ILE A 134 -11.32 -6.38 -1.81
C ILE A 134 -11.96 -5.21 -1.03
N LYS A 135 -13.01 -4.57 -1.58
CA LYS A 135 -13.71 -3.48 -0.88
C LYS A 135 -14.32 -3.95 0.44
N ASN A 136 -14.92 -5.13 0.46
CA ASN A 136 -15.50 -5.70 1.69
C ASN A 136 -14.39 -5.97 2.70
N SER A 137 -13.28 -6.55 2.27
CA SER A 137 -12.11 -6.81 3.12
C SER A 137 -11.49 -5.52 3.69
N ILE A 138 -11.36 -4.46 2.90
CA ILE A 138 -10.86 -3.16 3.40
C ILE A 138 -11.78 -2.64 4.51
N ASN A 139 -13.11 -2.67 4.29
CA ASN A 139 -14.08 -2.23 5.30
C ASN A 139 -14.13 -3.13 6.54
N GLN A 140 -13.89 -4.43 6.39
CA GLN A 140 -13.92 -5.37 7.51
C GLN A 140 -12.67 -5.27 8.39
N TYR A 141 -11.50 -5.15 7.77
CA TYR A 141 -10.23 -5.34 8.45
C TYR A 141 -9.48 -4.03 8.75
N LEU A 142 -9.74 -2.96 7.98
CA LEU A 142 -9.01 -1.69 8.12
C LEU A 142 -9.88 -0.56 8.67
N TRP A 143 -11.21 -0.60 8.56
CA TRP A 143 -12.06 0.46 9.11
C TRP A 143 -12.04 0.44 10.64
N MET A 144 -11.72 1.57 11.27
CA MET A 144 -11.70 1.71 12.73
C MET A 144 -12.87 2.58 13.18
N GLU A 145 -14.01 1.95 13.49
CA GLU A 145 -15.25 2.66 13.87
C GLU A 145 -15.04 3.72 14.96
N GLU A 146 -14.30 3.39 16.02
CA GLU A 146 -14.02 4.32 17.12
C GLU A 146 -13.16 5.52 16.72
N LYS A 147 -12.24 5.34 15.75
CA LYS A 147 -11.37 6.40 15.24
C LYS A 147 -12.00 7.17 14.09
N GLY A 148 -12.97 6.58 13.38
CA GLY A 148 -13.69 7.21 12.27
C GLY A 148 -12.91 7.31 10.97
N PHE A 149 -11.84 6.53 10.82
CA PHE A 149 -11.00 6.45 9.62
C PHE A 149 -10.38 5.04 9.51
N TYR A 150 -9.76 4.71 8.38
CA TYR A 150 -9.09 3.44 8.13
C TYR A 150 -7.66 3.39 8.72
N ALA A 151 -7.28 2.23 9.22
CA ALA A 151 -5.91 1.94 9.64
C ALA A 151 -4.95 1.91 8.46
N GLN A 152 -3.69 2.34 8.65
CA GLN A 152 -2.71 2.36 7.57
C GLN A 152 -2.42 0.97 6.99
N TYR A 153 -2.33 -0.06 7.84
CA TYR A 153 -2.10 -1.44 7.42
C TYR A 153 -2.28 -2.46 8.55
N ILE A 154 -2.25 -3.74 8.16
CA ILE A 154 -2.09 -4.90 9.04
C ILE A 154 -0.70 -5.52 8.81
N TYR A 155 0.01 -5.89 9.88
CA TYR A 155 1.42 -6.32 9.83
C TYR A 155 1.74 -7.36 10.90
N GLY A 156 2.83 -8.11 10.72
CA GLY A 156 3.23 -9.19 11.62
C GLY A 156 3.96 -10.29 10.88
N ARG A 157 3.94 -11.51 11.44
CA ARG A 157 4.50 -12.70 10.81
C ARG A 157 3.45 -13.80 10.69
N LYS A 158 3.32 -14.65 11.71
CA LYS A 158 2.34 -15.74 11.72
C LYS A 158 0.95 -15.18 11.97
N ASP A 159 0.81 -14.34 13.00
CA ASP A 159 -0.41 -13.62 13.31
C ASP A 159 -0.19 -12.13 13.05
N LEU A 160 -1.18 -11.50 12.42
CA LEU A 160 -1.09 -10.10 12.04
C LEU A 160 -1.89 -9.22 13.00
N LEU A 161 -1.40 -7.99 13.19
CA LEU A 161 -1.97 -6.96 14.04
C LEU A 161 -2.26 -5.70 13.23
N LEU A 162 -3.31 -4.99 13.61
CA LEU A 162 -3.68 -3.72 13.02
C LEU A 162 -2.70 -2.63 13.47
N SER A 163 -2.19 -1.82 12.54
CA SER A 163 -1.53 -0.55 12.88
C SER A 163 -2.55 0.58 12.80
N PRO A 164 -3.00 1.15 13.95
CA PRO A 164 -4.13 2.07 13.97
C PRO A 164 -3.76 3.51 13.58
N ARG A 165 -2.63 3.69 12.90
CA ARG A 165 -2.18 4.98 12.38
C ARG A 165 -3.00 5.37 11.16
N PHE A 166 -3.08 6.66 10.92
CA PHE A 166 -3.65 7.27 9.72
C PHE A 166 -2.61 7.27 8.58
N GLU A 167 -3.08 7.08 7.35
CA GLU A 167 -2.27 7.21 6.12
C GLU A 167 -3.08 7.98 5.05
N ALA A 168 -2.57 9.15 4.65
CA ALA A 168 -3.39 10.16 3.96
C ALA A 168 -3.81 9.79 2.52
N LEU A 169 -2.95 9.11 1.76
CA LEU A 169 -3.25 8.76 0.38
C LEU A 169 -4.33 7.67 0.32
N GLY A 170 -4.18 6.60 1.10
CA GLY A 170 -5.15 5.51 1.17
C GLY A 170 -6.54 5.99 1.57
N GLU A 171 -6.62 6.91 2.54
CA GLU A 171 -7.87 7.55 2.97
C GLU A 171 -8.51 8.38 1.85
N ALA A 172 -7.71 9.22 1.20
CA ALA A 172 -8.18 10.03 0.08
C ALA A 172 -8.70 9.15 -1.07
N LEU A 173 -7.96 8.10 -1.42
CA LEU A 173 -8.35 7.16 -2.47
C LEU A 173 -9.59 6.34 -2.07
N ALA A 174 -9.74 5.96 -0.80
CA ALA A 174 -10.93 5.26 -0.31
C ALA A 174 -12.20 6.10 -0.50
N VAL A 175 -12.13 7.41 -0.29
CA VAL A 175 -13.22 8.34 -0.61
C VAL A 175 -13.39 8.49 -2.13
N LEU A 176 -12.31 8.72 -2.88
CA LEU A 176 -12.38 8.97 -4.32
C LEU A 176 -12.95 7.78 -5.11
N PHE A 177 -12.64 6.55 -4.70
CA PHE A 177 -13.14 5.34 -5.34
C PHE A 177 -14.39 4.74 -4.67
N ASN A 178 -15.02 5.46 -3.75
CA ASN A 178 -16.26 5.05 -3.07
C ASN A 178 -16.14 3.74 -2.28
N ILE A 179 -14.97 3.48 -1.68
CA ILE A 179 -14.80 2.42 -0.67
C ILE A 179 -15.44 2.87 0.64
N ALA A 180 -15.14 4.12 1.04
CA ALA A 180 -15.85 4.82 2.10
C ALA A 180 -17.17 5.37 1.55
N ASP A 181 -18.30 4.98 2.13
CA ASP A 181 -19.64 5.43 1.73
C ASP A 181 -20.24 6.41 2.74
N GLY A 182 -21.08 7.34 2.27
CA GLY A 182 -21.92 8.24 3.07
C GLY A 182 -21.27 8.75 4.36
N GLU A 183 -21.72 8.21 5.49
CA GLU A 183 -21.26 8.56 6.83
C GLU A 183 -19.76 8.32 7.06
N LYS A 184 -19.17 7.27 6.47
CA LYS A 184 -17.71 7.04 6.58
C LYS A 184 -16.93 8.17 5.91
N THR A 185 -17.37 8.62 4.73
CA THR A 185 -16.71 9.73 4.03
C THR A 185 -16.70 10.98 4.89
N LYS A 186 -17.85 11.31 5.51
CA LYS A 186 -17.94 12.45 6.44
C LYS A 186 -17.04 12.25 7.65
N SER A 187 -17.10 11.07 8.28
CA SER A 187 -16.31 10.71 9.47
C SER A 187 -14.80 10.86 9.23
N ILE A 188 -14.30 10.43 8.06
CA ILE A 188 -12.89 10.54 7.70
C ILE A 188 -12.40 11.99 7.83
N PHE A 189 -13.12 12.97 7.28
CA PHE A 189 -12.69 14.38 7.40
C PHE A 189 -12.91 14.95 8.80
N GLU A 190 -13.97 14.52 9.50
CA GLU A 190 -14.27 15.00 10.85
C GLU A 190 -13.31 14.43 11.92
N LYS A 191 -12.63 13.32 11.64
CA LYS A 191 -11.85 12.56 12.63
C LYS A 191 -10.39 12.35 12.27
N SER A 192 -10.02 12.31 10.99
CA SER A 192 -8.63 12.13 10.59
C SER A 192 -7.75 13.27 11.07
N PRO A 193 -6.55 12.99 11.58
CA PRO A 193 -5.63 14.01 12.09
C PRO A 193 -5.13 14.89 10.94
N LEU A 194 -5.34 16.20 11.06
CA LEU A 194 -4.83 17.20 10.12
C LEU A 194 -3.88 18.15 10.83
N THR A 195 -2.64 18.27 10.33
CA THR A 195 -1.63 19.14 10.93
C THR A 195 -1.72 20.56 10.35
N THR A 196 -1.08 21.52 11.00
CA THR A 196 -1.07 22.94 10.58
C THR A 196 -0.73 23.14 9.11
N TYR A 197 0.24 22.39 8.57
CA TYR A 197 0.75 22.60 7.21
C TYR A 197 0.20 21.64 6.16
N GLY A 198 -0.70 20.73 6.52
CA GLY A 198 -1.28 19.75 5.60
C GLY A 198 -1.65 18.43 6.26
N ALA A 199 -2.17 17.52 5.45
CA ALA A 199 -2.26 16.11 5.79
C ALA A 199 -0.84 15.52 5.70
N SER A 200 -0.28 15.11 6.84
CA SER A 200 0.98 14.36 6.83
C SER A 200 0.74 12.98 6.21
N CYS A 201 1.77 12.43 5.56
CA CYS A 201 1.65 11.12 4.90
C CYS A 201 1.18 10.02 5.86
N ILE A 202 1.69 10.04 7.10
CA ILE A 202 1.22 9.19 8.21
C ILE A 202 0.99 10.02 9.47
N TYR A 203 0.18 9.51 10.40
CA TYR A 203 0.03 10.10 11.73
C TYR A 203 -0.40 9.06 12.80
N PRO A 204 0.11 9.12 14.06
CA PRO A 204 1.20 10.00 14.51
C PRO A 204 2.51 9.71 13.79
N GLN A 205 3.49 10.60 13.96
CA GLN A 205 4.83 10.40 13.42
C GLN A 205 5.58 9.30 14.19
N ILE A 206 6.64 8.77 13.58
CA ILE A 206 7.55 7.78 14.15
C ILE A 206 8.74 8.51 14.79
N PRO A 207 9.09 8.23 16.06
CA PRO A 207 10.16 8.94 16.76
C PRO A 207 11.55 8.54 16.23
N GLY A 208 12.47 9.51 16.20
CA GLY A 208 13.88 9.27 15.84
C GLY A 208 14.12 8.96 14.37
N ILE A 209 13.15 9.27 13.49
CA ILE A 209 13.25 9.14 12.05
C ILE A 209 13.17 10.54 11.42
N PRO A 210 14.16 10.95 10.61
CA PRO A 210 14.17 12.28 10.00
C PRO A 210 13.07 12.42 8.94
N PRO A 211 12.60 13.65 8.66
CA PRO A 211 11.50 13.88 7.74
C PRO A 211 11.77 13.40 6.30
N TYR A 212 10.86 12.59 5.77
CA TYR A 212 10.73 12.33 4.33
C TYR A 212 9.30 11.86 4.05
N HIS A 213 9.02 10.56 4.22
CA HIS A 213 7.63 10.07 4.34
C HIS A 213 7.10 10.27 5.77
N ASN A 214 7.90 9.93 6.78
CA ASN A 214 7.60 10.26 8.17
C ASN A 214 7.70 11.78 8.36
N ASN A 215 6.84 12.37 9.18
CA ASN A 215 6.85 13.81 9.49
C ASN A 215 6.88 14.69 8.22
N GLY A 216 6.33 14.19 7.11
CA GLY A 216 6.34 14.82 5.81
C GLY A 216 4.92 15.10 5.31
N VAL A 217 4.76 16.23 4.62
CA VAL A 217 3.59 16.52 3.77
C VAL A 217 4.06 16.50 2.33
N TRP A 218 3.46 15.63 1.53
CA TRP A 218 3.76 15.51 0.12
C TRP A 218 2.66 16.20 -0.69
N PRO A 219 2.97 17.22 -1.51
CA PRO A 219 1.94 17.97 -2.23
C PRO A 219 1.04 17.11 -3.12
N PHE A 220 1.54 15.99 -3.67
CA PHE A 220 0.68 15.09 -4.46
C PHE A 220 -0.32 14.34 -3.57
N VAL A 221 0.07 13.86 -2.38
CA VAL A 221 -0.83 13.24 -1.40
C VAL A 221 -1.85 14.27 -0.92
N GLN A 222 -1.40 15.47 -0.58
CA GLN A 222 -2.29 16.59 -0.24
C GLN A 222 -3.27 16.89 -1.37
N SER A 223 -2.84 16.79 -2.63
CA SER A 223 -3.73 17.03 -3.78
C SER A 223 -4.83 15.97 -3.87
N TYR A 224 -4.52 14.70 -3.63
CA TYR A 224 -5.55 13.65 -3.54
C TYR A 224 -6.50 13.89 -2.36
N TRP A 225 -5.98 14.29 -1.20
CA TRP A 225 -6.81 14.70 -0.05
C TRP A 225 -7.75 15.88 -0.37
N ASN A 226 -7.27 16.83 -1.17
CA ASN A 226 -8.10 17.96 -1.61
C ASN A 226 -9.19 17.49 -2.58
N LEU A 227 -8.86 16.61 -3.52
CA LEU A 227 -9.84 16.03 -4.43
C LEU A 227 -10.92 15.22 -3.69
N SER A 228 -10.53 14.46 -2.66
CA SER A 228 -11.48 13.73 -1.82
C SER A 228 -12.34 14.68 -0.98
N ALA A 229 -11.76 15.76 -0.42
CA ALA A 229 -12.50 16.79 0.31
C ALA A 229 -13.52 17.52 -0.58
N ALA A 230 -13.13 17.85 -1.81
CA ALA A 230 -14.02 18.43 -2.80
C ALA A 230 -15.19 17.49 -3.13
N LYS A 231 -14.91 16.20 -3.33
CA LYS A 231 -15.93 15.16 -3.55
C LYS A 231 -16.88 14.99 -2.37
N ALA A 232 -16.35 15.07 -1.14
CA ALA A 232 -17.13 14.96 0.10
C ALA A 232 -17.93 16.22 0.43
N GLY A 233 -17.69 17.33 -0.28
CA GLY A 233 -18.32 18.61 0.02
C GLY A 233 -17.85 19.22 1.34
N ASN A 234 -16.62 18.93 1.79
CA ASN A 234 -16.05 19.51 3.02
C ASN A 234 -15.21 20.75 2.67
N GLU A 235 -15.82 21.95 2.72
CA GLU A 235 -15.13 23.20 2.35
C GLU A 235 -13.92 23.47 3.24
N LYS A 236 -14.02 23.19 4.55
CA LYS A 236 -12.94 23.47 5.51
C LYS A 236 -11.69 22.66 5.20
N ALA A 237 -11.85 21.35 4.95
CA ALA A 237 -10.75 20.47 4.57
C ALA A 237 -10.14 20.89 3.22
N LEU A 238 -10.98 21.20 2.23
CA LEU A 238 -10.53 21.65 0.92
C LEU A 238 -9.76 22.98 1.00
N ASN A 239 -10.28 23.96 1.75
CA ASN A 239 -9.65 25.26 1.91
C ASN A 239 -8.29 25.16 2.62
N HIS A 240 -8.20 24.36 3.69
CA HIS A 240 -6.94 24.08 4.39
C HIS A 240 -5.91 23.46 3.43
N GLY A 241 -6.30 22.42 2.70
CA GLY A 241 -5.38 21.71 1.82
C GLY A 241 -4.98 22.49 0.57
N LEU A 242 -5.85 23.36 0.03
CA LEU A 242 -5.48 24.32 -1.02
C LEU A 242 -4.44 25.31 -0.49
N ALA A 243 -4.63 25.82 0.74
CA ALA A 243 -3.68 26.72 1.38
C ALA A 243 -2.33 26.04 1.60
N ALA A 244 -2.30 24.76 1.99
CA ALA A 244 -1.06 24.00 2.16
C ALA A 244 -0.21 23.96 0.88
N ILE A 245 -0.82 23.62 -0.26
CA ILE A 245 -0.13 23.53 -1.55
C ILE A 245 0.31 24.91 -2.05
N TYR A 246 -0.59 25.90 -2.03
CA TYR A 246 -0.26 27.23 -2.56
C TYR A 246 0.72 27.99 -1.69
N ARG A 247 0.66 27.84 -0.36
CA ARG A 247 1.67 28.39 0.55
C ARG A 247 3.04 27.82 0.23
N ALA A 248 3.16 26.50 0.13
CA ALA A 248 4.42 25.83 -0.20
C ALA A 248 4.96 26.33 -1.55
N GLY A 249 4.16 26.30 -2.62
CA GLY A 249 4.57 26.78 -3.94
C GLY A 249 4.98 28.26 -3.95
N ALA A 250 4.27 29.13 -3.23
CA ALA A 250 4.56 30.56 -3.16
C ALA A 250 5.83 30.89 -2.37
N LEU A 251 6.07 30.21 -1.24
CA LEU A 251 7.25 30.46 -0.41
C LEU A 251 8.50 29.81 -0.99
N PHE A 252 8.37 28.62 -1.57
CA PHE A 252 9.51 27.85 -2.07
C PHE A 252 9.89 28.22 -3.50
N LEU A 253 9.03 28.99 -4.19
CA LEU A 253 9.16 29.39 -5.59
C LEU A 253 9.26 28.21 -6.57
N THR A 254 8.84 27.03 -6.13
CA THR A 254 8.77 25.79 -6.92
C THR A 254 7.83 24.77 -6.28
N ASN A 255 7.53 23.68 -6.99
CA ASN A 255 6.72 22.57 -6.48
C ASN A 255 7.64 21.43 -6.03
N TYR A 256 8.16 21.55 -4.81
CA TYR A 256 8.96 20.50 -4.17
C TYR A 256 8.19 19.19 -4.02
N GLU A 257 8.94 18.09 -3.91
CA GLU A 257 8.42 16.74 -3.69
C GLU A 257 7.72 16.59 -2.34
N ASN A 258 8.28 17.20 -1.29
CA ASN A 258 7.76 17.15 0.07
C ASN A 258 8.22 18.36 0.92
N PHE A 259 7.64 18.51 2.11
CA PHE A 259 8.10 19.44 3.14
C PHE A 259 7.77 18.91 4.55
N VAL A 260 8.43 19.45 5.57
CA VAL A 260 8.31 18.96 6.95
C VAL A 260 6.95 19.33 7.56
N ALA A 261 6.20 18.36 8.07
CA ALA A 261 4.88 18.56 8.67
C ALA A 261 4.91 19.43 9.93
N GLN A 262 6.02 19.44 10.66
CA GLN A 262 6.20 20.25 11.87
C GLN A 262 6.48 21.73 11.61
N SER A 263 7.29 22.05 10.59
CA SER A 263 7.77 23.43 10.34
C SER A 263 7.14 24.07 9.11
N GLY A 264 6.60 23.28 8.19
CA GLY A 264 6.09 23.76 6.91
C GLY A 264 7.19 24.30 5.99
N ASP A 265 8.45 23.90 6.22
CA ASP A 265 9.62 24.22 5.40
C ASP A 265 10.11 22.95 4.68
N PHE A 266 10.65 23.08 3.48
CA PHE A 266 11.31 21.98 2.78
C PHE A 266 12.66 21.63 3.42
N LYS A 267 13.29 22.59 4.12
CA LYS A 267 14.52 22.35 4.88
C LYS A 267 14.25 21.37 6.02
N GLY A 268 15.10 20.33 6.10
CA GLY A 268 14.99 19.24 7.07
C GLY A 268 14.43 17.95 6.49
N THR A 269 14.05 17.93 5.21
CA THR A 269 13.71 16.71 4.48
C THR A 269 14.98 15.98 4.03
N GLU A 270 15.01 14.64 4.10
CA GLU A 270 16.19 13.83 3.75
C GLU A 270 16.54 13.92 2.26
N ILE A 271 15.52 13.84 1.40
CA ILE A 271 15.64 14.02 -0.04
C ILE A 271 14.45 14.80 -0.56
N ASN A 272 14.70 15.63 -1.56
CA ASN A 272 13.69 16.46 -2.17
C ASN A 272 14.06 16.83 -3.61
N SER A 273 13.09 16.76 -4.51
CA SER A 273 13.21 17.26 -5.88
C SER A 273 12.51 18.61 -6.01
N ASP A 274 13.19 19.61 -6.57
CA ASP A 274 12.64 20.96 -6.79
C ASP A 274 11.55 21.00 -7.86
N ARG A 275 11.50 20.01 -8.77
CA ARG A 275 10.55 19.94 -9.88
C ARG A 275 9.89 18.58 -9.98
N MET A 276 9.13 18.22 -8.95
CA MET A 276 8.55 16.89 -8.90
C MET A 276 7.24 16.79 -9.69
N LEU A 277 7.22 15.92 -10.71
CA LEU A 277 6.12 15.82 -11.67
C LEU A 277 4.77 15.55 -11.00
N TRP A 278 4.73 14.71 -9.96
CA TRP A 278 3.49 14.43 -9.24
C TRP A 278 3.02 15.61 -8.39
N SER A 279 3.93 16.38 -7.79
CA SER A 279 3.58 17.62 -7.06
C SER A 279 3.03 18.67 -8.02
N MET A 280 3.65 18.82 -9.19
CA MET A 280 3.17 19.72 -10.25
C MET A 280 1.81 19.27 -10.79
N ALA A 281 1.63 17.98 -11.06
CA ALA A 281 0.35 17.43 -11.51
C ALA A 281 -0.75 17.61 -10.46
N GLY A 282 -0.42 17.44 -9.18
CA GLY A 282 -1.32 17.70 -8.06
C GLY A 282 -1.78 19.16 -8.00
N ASN A 283 -0.85 20.11 -8.12
CA ASN A 283 -1.17 21.54 -8.18
C ASN A 283 -2.05 21.87 -9.41
N LEU A 284 -1.71 21.34 -10.59
CA LEU A 284 -2.53 21.49 -11.80
C LEU A 284 -3.93 20.90 -11.62
N ALA A 285 -4.08 19.81 -10.86
CA ALA A 285 -5.39 19.21 -10.58
C ALA A 285 -6.28 20.16 -9.75
N MET A 286 -5.71 21.00 -8.88
CA MET A 286 -6.49 22.02 -8.16
C MET A 286 -7.14 23.02 -9.13
N VAL A 287 -6.45 23.38 -10.20
CA VAL A 287 -7.03 24.23 -11.25
C VAL A 287 -8.04 23.45 -12.08
N HIS A 288 -7.63 22.34 -12.69
CA HIS A 288 -8.43 21.66 -13.71
C HIS A 288 -9.62 20.88 -13.13
N ARG A 289 -9.42 20.19 -12.00
CA ARG A 289 -10.42 19.28 -11.42
C ARG A 289 -11.22 19.89 -10.27
N VAL A 290 -10.65 20.82 -9.52
CA VAL A 290 -11.37 21.50 -8.42
C VAL A 290 -12.02 22.79 -8.91
N PHE A 291 -11.25 23.75 -9.42
CA PHE A 291 -11.80 25.07 -9.78
C PHE A 291 -12.58 25.08 -11.09
N ILE A 292 -12.10 24.40 -12.13
CA ILE A 292 -12.83 24.26 -13.39
C ILE A 292 -13.82 23.08 -13.31
N GLY A 293 -13.53 22.08 -12.47
CA GLY A 293 -14.44 20.97 -12.22
C GLY A 293 -14.43 19.87 -13.29
N MET A 294 -13.35 19.71 -14.05
CA MET A 294 -13.32 18.76 -15.17
C MET A 294 -13.12 17.31 -14.70
N ASN A 295 -14.19 16.51 -14.77
CA ASN A 295 -14.16 15.08 -14.56
C ASN A 295 -14.23 14.36 -15.90
N PHE A 296 -13.12 13.78 -16.33
CA PHE A 296 -13.05 13.01 -17.57
C PHE A 296 -13.72 11.65 -17.36
N GLU A 297 -14.71 11.36 -18.20
CA GLU A 297 -15.45 10.09 -18.31
C GLU A 297 -15.05 9.39 -19.64
N THR A 298 -15.52 8.17 -19.87
CA THR A 298 -15.16 7.42 -21.08
C THR A 298 -15.74 8.06 -22.35
N ASP A 299 -16.87 8.73 -22.20
CA ASP A 299 -17.70 9.30 -23.25
C ASP A 299 -17.77 10.84 -23.23
N GLY A 300 -17.06 11.53 -22.35
CA GLY A 300 -17.06 13.00 -22.30
C GLY A 300 -16.39 13.62 -21.08
N ILE A 301 -16.71 14.90 -20.83
CA ILE A 301 -16.30 15.65 -19.63
C ILE A 301 -17.55 16.04 -18.85
N ARG A 302 -17.62 15.68 -17.58
CA ARG A 302 -18.61 16.21 -16.64
C ARG A 302 -18.01 17.37 -15.86
N PHE A 303 -18.69 18.52 -15.86
CA PHE A 303 -18.27 19.70 -15.11
C PHE A 303 -18.92 19.71 -13.73
N ASN A 304 -18.10 19.73 -12.68
CA ASN A 304 -18.53 19.81 -11.29
C ASN A 304 -17.49 20.58 -10.45
N PRO A 305 -17.35 21.91 -10.63
CA PRO A 305 -16.41 22.72 -9.87
C PRO A 305 -16.83 22.81 -8.39
N VAL A 306 -15.83 22.81 -7.51
CA VAL A 306 -16.00 22.96 -6.05
C VAL A 306 -15.06 24.06 -5.59
N ILE A 307 -15.61 25.23 -5.30
CA ILE A 307 -14.84 26.45 -5.10
C ILE A 307 -15.13 26.98 -3.70
N PRO A 308 -14.19 26.88 -2.74
CA PRO A 308 -14.37 27.51 -1.44
C PRO A 308 -14.53 29.02 -1.58
N LYS A 309 -15.30 29.64 -0.68
CA LYS A 309 -15.65 31.07 -0.70
C LYS A 309 -14.44 32.01 -0.83
N PRO A 310 -13.30 31.80 -0.13
CA PRO A 310 -12.11 32.65 -0.30
C PRO A 310 -11.53 32.63 -1.72
N TYR A 311 -11.77 31.57 -2.48
CA TYR A 311 -11.33 31.41 -3.85
C TYR A 311 -12.43 31.78 -4.86
N GLY A 312 -13.46 32.53 -4.49
CA GLY A 312 -14.55 32.92 -5.41
C GLY A 312 -14.11 33.79 -6.60
N GLY A 313 -15.09 34.40 -7.28
CA GLY A 313 -14.83 35.30 -8.42
C GLY A 313 -14.79 34.59 -9.78
N LYS A 314 -14.10 35.19 -10.76
CA LYS A 314 -14.08 34.72 -12.16
C LYS A 314 -12.78 34.00 -12.48
N LYS A 315 -12.88 32.82 -13.08
CA LYS A 315 -11.75 32.00 -13.56
C LYS A 315 -11.93 31.71 -15.05
N THR A 316 -10.83 31.65 -15.78
CA THR A 316 -10.86 31.35 -17.21
C THR A 316 -9.71 30.42 -17.59
N LEU A 317 -10.07 29.27 -18.16
CA LEU A 317 -9.17 28.37 -18.87
C LEU A 317 -9.36 28.62 -20.37
N ARG A 318 -8.27 28.80 -21.14
CA ARG A 318 -8.35 29.08 -22.58
C ARG A 318 -7.59 28.04 -23.39
N GLY A 319 -8.10 27.71 -24.56
CA GLY A 319 -7.42 26.85 -25.54
C GLY A 319 -7.15 25.44 -25.03
N PHE A 320 -7.96 24.93 -24.09
CA PHE A 320 -7.78 23.57 -23.58
C PHE A 320 -8.18 22.56 -24.66
N LYS A 321 -7.22 21.77 -25.13
CA LYS A 321 -7.47 20.74 -26.15
C LYS A 321 -8.01 19.48 -25.49
N TYR A 322 -9.19 19.04 -25.92
CA TYR A 322 -9.78 17.76 -25.56
C TYR A 322 -10.25 17.04 -26.82
N ARG A 323 -9.55 15.96 -27.19
CA ARG A 323 -9.76 15.22 -28.44
C ARG A 323 -9.81 16.18 -29.65
N ASN A 324 -10.93 16.22 -30.36
CA ASN A 324 -11.17 17.08 -31.54
C ASN A 324 -11.78 18.45 -31.19
N THR A 325 -11.85 18.79 -29.89
CA THR A 325 -12.39 20.05 -29.38
C THR A 325 -11.29 20.93 -28.79
N MET A 326 -11.46 22.24 -28.95
CA MET A 326 -10.73 23.30 -28.25
C MET A 326 -11.72 24.07 -27.37
N LEU A 327 -11.46 24.08 -26.06
CA LEU A 327 -12.36 24.62 -25.05
C LEU A 327 -11.79 25.87 -24.41
N ASP A 328 -12.62 26.90 -24.35
CA ASP A 328 -12.51 27.98 -23.37
C ASP A 328 -13.55 27.74 -22.27
N VAL A 329 -13.14 27.68 -21.00
CA VAL A 329 -14.04 27.46 -19.87
C VAL A 329 -13.98 28.65 -18.93
N LYS A 330 -15.13 29.27 -18.67
CA LYS A 330 -15.31 30.38 -17.72
C LYS A 330 -16.13 29.89 -16.54
N VAL A 331 -15.63 30.10 -15.32
CA VAL A 331 -16.36 29.79 -14.09
C VAL A 331 -16.50 31.06 -13.27
N SER A 332 -17.71 31.39 -12.84
CA SER A 332 -18.01 32.58 -12.03
C SER A 332 -18.70 32.21 -10.72
N GLY A 333 -18.15 32.67 -9.60
CA GLY A 333 -18.72 32.49 -8.26
C GLY A 333 -17.96 31.50 -7.39
N TYR A 334 -18.60 31.05 -6.31
CA TYR A 334 -18.12 30.03 -5.38
C TYR A 334 -19.25 29.07 -4.99
N GLY A 335 -18.91 27.97 -4.31
CA GLY A 335 -19.85 26.93 -3.90
C GLY A 335 -19.50 25.57 -4.48
N ASN A 336 -20.33 24.57 -4.19
CA ASN A 336 -20.20 23.19 -4.69
C ASN A 336 -21.38 22.77 -5.60
N LYS A 337 -22.21 23.72 -6.04
CA LYS A 337 -23.32 23.49 -6.97
C LYS A 337 -23.31 24.52 -8.09
N ILE A 338 -23.71 24.07 -9.27
CA ILE A 338 -23.87 24.90 -10.47
C ILE A 338 -25.30 25.42 -10.53
N THR A 339 -25.47 26.73 -10.71
CA THR A 339 -26.76 27.38 -11.01
C THR A 339 -27.09 27.31 -12.50
N SER A 340 -26.10 27.57 -13.35
CA SER A 340 -26.24 27.46 -14.80
C SER A 340 -24.92 27.06 -15.45
N ILE A 341 -25.03 26.27 -16.52
CA ILE A 341 -23.90 25.91 -17.39
C ILE A 341 -24.37 25.96 -18.84
N ASN A 342 -23.62 26.69 -19.67
CA ASN A 342 -23.93 26.87 -21.08
C ASN A 342 -22.74 26.45 -21.97
N LEU A 343 -23.05 25.90 -23.15
CA LEU A 343 -22.14 25.68 -24.27
C LEU A 343 -22.54 26.63 -25.39
N ASP A 344 -21.66 27.57 -25.74
CA ASP A 344 -21.91 28.61 -26.75
C ASP A 344 -23.23 29.37 -26.55
N GLY A 345 -23.54 29.70 -25.29
CA GLY A 345 -24.74 30.43 -24.90
C GLY A 345 -26.02 29.57 -24.78
N GLN A 346 -25.97 28.29 -25.12
CA GLN A 346 -27.10 27.36 -24.96
C GLN A 346 -26.93 26.49 -23.70
N PRO A 347 -27.99 26.16 -22.95
CA PRO A 347 -27.88 25.30 -21.78
C PRO A 347 -27.20 23.96 -22.09
N LEU A 348 -26.15 23.63 -21.33
CA LEU A 348 -25.46 22.34 -21.42
C LEU A 348 -26.13 21.34 -20.47
N LYS A 349 -26.90 20.41 -21.05
CA LYS A 349 -27.64 19.41 -20.28
C LYS A 349 -26.70 18.60 -19.37
N ASP A 350 -27.14 18.42 -18.11
CA ASP A 350 -26.44 17.65 -17.07
C ASP A 350 -24.98 18.09 -16.81
N GLY A 351 -24.60 19.28 -17.28
CA GLY A 351 -23.22 19.77 -17.25
C GLY A 351 -22.22 18.86 -17.94
N PHE A 352 -22.65 18.13 -18.98
CA PHE A 352 -21.85 17.10 -19.65
C PHE A 352 -21.53 17.49 -21.09
N LEU A 353 -20.23 17.53 -21.41
CA LEU A 353 -19.72 17.74 -22.76
C LEU A 353 -19.42 16.38 -23.42
N PRO A 354 -20.16 15.96 -24.46
CA PRO A 354 -19.90 14.71 -25.15
C PRO A 354 -18.51 14.68 -25.81
N SER A 355 -17.89 13.52 -25.81
CA SER A 355 -16.57 13.32 -26.43
C SER A 355 -16.58 13.37 -27.96
N SER A 356 -17.76 13.29 -28.57
CA SER A 356 -17.99 13.49 -30.00
C SER A 356 -18.03 14.96 -30.42
N THR A 357 -18.03 15.89 -29.47
CA THR A 357 -17.94 17.33 -29.76
C THR A 357 -16.65 17.63 -30.54
N THR A 358 -16.73 18.57 -31.49
CA THR A 358 -15.60 18.96 -32.36
C THR A 358 -15.59 20.46 -32.58
N GLY A 359 -14.41 21.04 -32.82
CA GLY A 359 -14.29 22.47 -33.12
C GLY A 359 -13.97 23.31 -31.89
N LYS A 360 -14.27 24.62 -31.95
CA LYS A 360 -13.99 25.57 -30.88
C LYS A 360 -15.28 25.90 -30.14
N HIS A 361 -15.26 25.77 -28.82
CA HIS A 361 -16.44 26.01 -27.99
C HIS A 361 -16.09 26.78 -26.71
N THR A 362 -17.07 27.53 -26.21
CA THR A 362 -16.99 28.20 -24.91
C THR A 362 -17.98 27.57 -23.94
N ILE A 363 -17.49 27.20 -22.76
CA ILE A 363 -18.32 26.75 -21.63
C ILE A 363 -18.36 27.86 -20.59
N GLU A 364 -19.57 28.23 -20.16
CA GLU A 364 -19.79 29.26 -19.14
C GLU A 364 -20.56 28.67 -17.97
N ILE A 365 -19.93 28.64 -16.80
CA ILE A 365 -20.46 28.07 -15.55
C ILE A 365 -20.69 29.18 -14.53
N THR A 366 -21.89 29.25 -13.98
CA THR A 366 -22.24 30.12 -12.84
C THR A 366 -22.52 29.25 -11.62
N MET A 367 -21.78 29.50 -10.53
CA MET A 367 -21.97 28.83 -9.25
C MET A 367 -23.14 29.41 -8.46
N ASN A 368 -23.65 28.66 -7.48
CA ASN A 368 -24.73 29.10 -6.59
C ASN A 368 -24.36 30.22 -5.62
N ASN A 369 -23.06 30.47 -5.37
CA ASN A 369 -22.59 31.42 -4.35
C ASN A 369 -23.11 31.10 -2.93
N GLU A 370 -23.28 29.81 -2.62
CA GLU A 370 -23.63 29.36 -1.28
C GLU A 370 -22.40 28.76 -0.59
N SER A 371 -22.30 29.00 0.72
CA SER A 371 -21.27 28.39 1.57
C SER A 371 -21.55 26.91 1.76
N PHE A 372 -20.50 26.09 1.90
CA PHE A 372 -20.60 24.65 2.19
C PHE A 372 -19.57 24.24 3.26
N ASP A 373 -19.37 25.13 4.23
CA ASP A 373 -18.41 25.04 5.34
C ASP A 373 -19.04 24.55 6.66
N ASP A 374 -20.19 23.91 6.59
CA ASP A 374 -20.91 23.35 7.74
C ASP A 374 -20.19 22.15 8.36
N GLN A 375 -19.43 21.39 7.56
CA GLN A 375 -18.69 20.23 8.02
C GLN A 375 -17.47 20.59 8.90
N LYS A 376 -17.05 19.65 9.77
CA LYS A 376 -15.90 19.80 10.66
C LYS A 376 -14.62 19.20 10.05
N ILE A 377 -13.49 19.58 10.64
CA ILE A 377 -12.17 18.96 10.43
C ILE A 377 -11.51 18.75 11.79
N ASN A 378 -10.61 17.77 11.90
CA ASN A 378 -9.87 17.49 13.14
C ASN A 378 -8.43 18.02 13.04
N MET A 379 -8.25 19.29 13.42
CA MET A 379 -6.92 19.89 13.53
C MET A 379 -6.22 19.37 14.79
N VAL A 380 -4.99 18.88 14.64
CA VAL A 380 -4.16 18.37 15.74
C VAL A 380 -2.75 18.96 15.67
N ASP A 381 -2.10 19.03 16.83
CA ASP A 381 -0.66 19.32 16.89
C ASP A 381 0.13 18.16 16.27
N ASN A 382 1.31 18.44 15.73
CA ASN A 382 2.17 17.37 15.23
C ASN A 382 2.70 16.54 16.41
N TRP A 383 2.43 15.23 16.41
CA TRP A 383 2.77 14.33 17.52
C TRP A 383 3.57 13.12 17.04
N PHE A 384 4.45 12.61 17.91
CA PHE A 384 5.23 11.40 17.68
C PHE A 384 4.76 10.33 18.67
N SER A 385 4.49 9.12 18.18
CA SER A 385 4.22 8.00 19.08
C SER A 385 5.47 7.62 19.88
N LEU A 386 5.32 6.72 20.85
CA LEU A 386 6.45 6.06 21.48
C LEU A 386 7.17 5.11 20.50
N PRO A 387 8.47 4.82 20.72
CA PRO A 387 9.15 3.75 20.00
C PRO A 387 8.54 2.39 20.37
N ASN A 388 8.63 1.42 19.46
CA ASN A 388 8.16 0.08 19.75
C ASN A 388 9.02 -0.57 20.86
N PRO A 389 8.39 -1.30 21.80
CA PRO A 389 9.13 -2.09 22.79
C PRO A 389 10.12 -3.07 22.14
N GLN A 390 11.22 -3.33 22.82
CA GLN A 390 12.20 -4.35 22.46
C GLN A 390 12.03 -5.51 23.43
N SER A 391 11.45 -6.61 22.96
CA SER A 391 11.09 -7.75 23.80
C SER A 391 11.98 -8.96 23.53
N LYS A 392 12.23 -9.75 24.57
CA LYS A 392 12.94 -11.03 24.49
C LYS A 392 12.30 -12.08 25.40
N VAL A 393 12.48 -13.34 25.04
CA VAL A 393 12.12 -14.47 25.91
C VAL A 393 13.27 -14.71 26.91
N VAL A 394 12.96 -14.76 28.19
CA VAL A 394 13.88 -15.11 29.29
C VAL A 394 13.18 -16.13 30.16
N GLU A 395 13.66 -17.38 30.13
CA GLU A 395 13.01 -18.51 30.79
C GLU A 395 11.53 -18.61 30.38
N ASN A 396 10.61 -18.66 31.34
CA ASN A 396 9.16 -18.68 31.13
C ASN A 396 8.53 -17.28 31.16
N LYS A 397 9.27 -16.25 30.76
CA LYS A 397 8.77 -14.87 30.68
C LYS A 397 9.14 -14.21 29.37
N ILE A 398 8.29 -13.28 28.94
CA ILE A 398 8.67 -12.25 27.97
C ILE A 398 8.94 -10.97 28.73
N GLN A 399 10.10 -10.37 28.48
CA GLN A 399 10.57 -9.15 29.14
C GLN A 399 10.93 -8.09 28.12
N TRP A 400 10.69 -6.83 28.44
CA TRP A 400 11.07 -5.67 27.62
C TRP A 400 11.56 -4.52 28.49
N GLU A 401 12.38 -3.65 27.91
CA GLU A 401 12.81 -2.44 28.61
C GLU A 401 11.67 -1.42 28.74
N SER A 402 11.72 -0.60 29.79
CA SER A 402 10.74 0.46 29.97
C SER A 402 10.89 1.54 28.92
N VAL A 403 9.82 1.80 28.18
CA VAL A 403 9.75 2.85 27.18
C VAL A 403 9.41 4.17 27.87
N LYS A 404 10.31 5.15 27.79
CA LYS A 404 10.12 6.48 28.39
C LYS A 404 8.80 7.11 27.90
N GLY A 405 7.93 7.48 28.84
CA GLY A 405 6.63 8.09 28.53
C GLY A 405 5.47 7.09 28.41
N ALA A 406 5.74 5.78 28.43
CA ALA A 406 4.69 4.75 28.42
C ALA A 406 3.86 4.82 29.71
N LYS A 407 2.54 4.83 29.56
CA LYS A 407 1.59 4.72 30.68
C LYS A 407 1.19 3.28 30.96
N LYS A 408 1.16 2.47 29.91
CA LYS A 408 0.84 1.03 29.95
C LYS A 408 1.35 0.35 28.68
N TYR A 409 1.41 -0.97 28.72
CA TYR A 409 1.72 -1.84 27.60
C TYR A 409 0.51 -2.71 27.26
N LEU A 410 0.33 -2.95 25.96
CA LEU A 410 -0.61 -3.93 25.45
C LEU A 410 0.17 -5.18 25.04
N VAL A 411 -0.29 -6.33 25.50
CA VAL A 411 0.27 -7.63 25.16
C VAL A 411 -0.69 -8.35 24.26
N TYR A 412 -0.21 -8.66 23.06
CA TYR A 412 -0.90 -9.48 22.08
C TYR A 412 -0.39 -10.91 22.14
N LYS A 413 -1.32 -11.86 22.12
CA LYS A 413 -1.07 -13.29 22.02
C LYS A 413 -1.86 -13.83 20.84
N ASN A 414 -1.17 -14.46 19.91
CA ASN A 414 -1.73 -14.99 18.66
C ASN A 414 -2.61 -13.98 17.91
N GLY A 415 -2.10 -12.76 17.73
CA GLY A 415 -2.81 -11.67 17.03
C GLY A 415 -3.99 -11.05 17.79
N LYS A 416 -4.22 -11.40 19.06
CA LYS A 416 -5.32 -10.87 19.88
C LYS A 416 -4.81 -10.22 21.14
N LEU A 417 -5.44 -9.12 21.56
CA LEU A 417 -5.14 -8.48 22.84
C LEU A 417 -5.43 -9.48 23.97
N SER A 418 -4.39 -9.82 24.72
CA SER A 418 -4.47 -10.81 25.81
C SER A 418 -4.38 -10.14 27.19
N GLN A 419 -3.59 -9.08 27.32
CA GLN A 419 -3.37 -8.42 28.60
C GLN A 419 -3.01 -6.94 28.40
N THR A 420 -3.40 -6.11 29.36
CA THR A 420 -2.87 -4.75 29.55
C THR A 420 -2.08 -4.74 30.86
N THR A 421 -0.89 -4.15 30.87
CA THR A 421 -0.02 -4.14 32.06
C THR A 421 0.81 -2.86 32.16
N THR A 422 1.18 -2.48 33.39
CA THR A 422 2.21 -1.45 33.65
C THR A 422 3.59 -2.07 33.88
N GLU A 423 3.63 -3.38 34.09
CA GLU A 423 4.86 -4.13 34.28
C GLU A 423 5.63 -4.31 32.96
N ASN A 424 6.91 -4.57 33.08
CA ASN A 424 7.83 -4.79 31.95
C ASN A 424 8.06 -6.28 31.62
N SER A 425 7.17 -7.14 32.12
CA SER A 425 7.23 -8.57 31.82
C SER A 425 5.86 -9.24 31.94
N ILE A 426 5.72 -10.37 31.25
CA ILE A 426 4.62 -11.32 31.45
C ILE A 426 5.16 -12.74 31.60
N SER A 427 4.44 -13.57 32.33
CA SER A 427 4.68 -15.00 32.35
C SER A 427 4.03 -15.64 31.12
N ILE A 428 4.74 -16.56 30.48
CA ILE A 428 4.21 -17.41 29.41
C ILE A 428 3.98 -18.82 29.96
N GLN A 429 2.98 -19.51 29.41
CA GLN A 429 2.72 -20.89 29.80
C GLN A 429 3.86 -21.77 29.29
N GLU A 430 4.48 -22.50 30.21
CA GLU A 430 5.47 -23.49 29.84
C GLU A 430 4.80 -24.47 28.88
N ASN A 431 5.48 -24.78 27.77
CA ASN A 431 5.07 -25.75 26.74
C ASN A 431 4.05 -25.26 25.69
N GLU A 432 3.54 -24.03 25.77
CA GLU A 432 2.59 -23.50 24.80
C GLU A 432 3.30 -23.01 23.52
N THR A 433 2.76 -23.36 22.34
CA THR A 433 3.13 -22.71 21.09
C THR A 433 2.28 -21.45 20.89
N ALA A 434 2.86 -20.27 21.03
CA ALA A 434 2.15 -19.01 20.86
C ALA A 434 3.08 -17.91 20.34
N GLU A 435 2.52 -16.97 19.56
CA GLU A 435 3.21 -15.78 19.13
C GLU A 435 2.81 -14.59 20.00
N TYR A 436 3.79 -13.85 20.50
CA TYR A 436 3.58 -12.70 21.36
C TYR A 436 4.15 -11.42 20.75
N SER A 437 3.47 -10.30 20.99
CA SER A 437 3.93 -8.96 20.58
C SER A 437 3.48 -7.94 21.61
N ILE A 438 4.27 -6.88 21.80
CA ILE A 438 4.02 -5.87 22.85
C ILE A 438 4.06 -4.47 22.25
N SER A 439 3.07 -3.64 22.54
CA SER A 439 3.08 -2.21 22.20
C SER A 439 3.03 -1.35 23.46
N ALA A 440 3.42 -0.09 23.33
CA ALA A 440 3.35 0.91 24.39
C ALA A 440 2.26 1.95 24.08
N ILE A 441 1.56 2.39 25.12
CA ILE A 441 0.56 3.46 25.04
C ILE A 441 1.09 4.71 25.74
N ASP A 442 1.05 5.84 25.06
CA ASP A 442 1.48 7.13 25.61
C ASP A 442 0.39 7.82 26.46
N GLU A 443 0.69 9.04 26.91
CA GLU A 443 -0.25 9.84 27.71
C GLU A 443 -1.46 10.36 26.94
N GLN A 444 -1.35 10.48 25.61
CA GLN A 444 -2.42 10.89 24.70
C GLN A 444 -3.25 9.69 24.20
N GLY A 445 -2.89 8.48 24.62
CA GLY A 445 -3.55 7.25 24.22
C GLY A 445 -3.10 6.71 22.85
N TRP A 446 -2.02 7.22 22.26
CA TRP A 446 -1.46 6.68 21.03
C TRP A 446 -0.66 5.41 21.29
N GLU A 447 -0.90 4.41 20.44
CA GLU A 447 -0.17 3.15 20.43
C GLU A 447 1.08 3.25 19.55
N SER A 448 2.20 2.74 20.08
CA SER A 448 3.41 2.52 19.28
C SER A 448 3.19 1.40 18.25
N PHE A 449 4.16 1.16 17.37
CA PHE A 449 4.22 -0.16 16.75
C PHE A 449 4.48 -1.24 17.82
N THR A 450 4.14 -2.48 17.51
CA THR A 450 4.45 -3.62 18.36
C THR A 450 5.94 -3.94 18.28
N SER A 451 6.45 -4.63 19.29
CA SER A 451 7.72 -5.34 19.24
C SER A 451 7.75 -6.39 18.13
N GLU A 452 8.95 -6.89 17.81
CA GLU A 452 9.10 -8.04 16.92
C GLU A 452 8.31 -9.23 17.47
N PRO A 453 7.50 -9.92 16.64
CA PRO A 453 6.75 -11.09 17.08
C PRO A 453 7.68 -12.22 17.56
N LEU A 454 7.44 -12.69 18.78
CA LEU A 454 8.19 -13.77 19.42
C LEU A 454 7.34 -15.04 19.42
N LEU A 455 7.70 -16.01 18.58
CA LEU A 455 7.10 -17.35 18.60
C LEU A 455 7.76 -18.18 19.71
N THR A 456 7.04 -18.39 20.80
CA THR A 456 7.44 -19.31 21.87
C THR A 456 6.97 -20.71 21.52
N THR A 457 7.86 -21.69 21.47
CA THR A 457 7.51 -23.10 21.23
C THR A 457 8.59 -24.02 21.78
N LYS A 458 8.32 -25.32 21.89
CA LYS A 458 9.33 -26.31 22.27
C LYS A 458 10.24 -26.64 21.10
N THR A 459 11.51 -26.89 21.39
CA THR A 459 12.46 -27.43 20.41
C THR A 459 11.96 -28.70 19.74
N LYS A 460 11.28 -29.61 20.47
CA LYS A 460 10.71 -30.84 19.89
C LYS A 460 9.61 -30.58 18.85
N ASN A 461 8.96 -29.41 18.89
CA ASN A 461 7.93 -29.04 17.92
C ASN A 461 8.55 -28.49 16.63
N ILE A 462 9.86 -28.23 16.62
CA ILE A 462 10.59 -27.69 15.48
C ILE A 462 11.35 -28.84 14.81
N GLN A 463 11.04 -29.07 13.54
CA GLN A 463 11.79 -29.97 12.68
C GLN A 463 12.52 -29.15 11.62
N THR A 464 13.74 -29.59 11.28
CA THR A 464 14.57 -28.94 10.26
C THR A 464 14.92 -29.95 9.18
N TYR A 465 14.75 -29.55 7.92
CA TYR A 465 15.00 -30.36 6.74
C TYR A 465 16.07 -29.69 5.89
N GLN A 466 17.27 -30.29 5.89
CA GLN A 466 18.46 -29.82 5.19
C GLN A 466 18.28 -29.95 3.66
N LEU A 467 18.31 -28.83 2.92
CA LEU A 467 17.88 -28.84 1.52
C LEU A 467 18.90 -29.44 0.58
N GLU A 468 20.17 -29.50 0.98
CA GLU A 468 21.24 -30.20 0.28
C GLU A 468 21.07 -31.72 0.27
N THR A 469 20.11 -32.25 1.05
CA THR A 469 19.74 -33.68 1.03
C THR A 469 18.63 -34.01 0.02
N VAL A 470 17.90 -32.99 -0.47
CA VAL A 470 16.76 -33.16 -1.39
C VAL A 470 17.03 -32.66 -2.81
N ALA A 471 18.07 -31.85 -3.01
CA ALA A 471 18.53 -31.40 -4.32
C ALA A 471 20.05 -31.29 -4.34
N GLN A 472 20.64 -31.19 -5.54
CA GLN A 472 22.09 -31.14 -5.70
C GLN A 472 22.69 -29.95 -4.92
N PRO A 473 23.64 -30.19 -3.99
CA PRO A 473 24.30 -29.13 -3.25
C PRO A 473 25.05 -28.18 -4.20
N SER A 474 25.02 -26.89 -3.88
CA SER A 474 25.79 -25.87 -4.58
C SER A 474 27.28 -26.00 -4.25
N SER A 475 28.13 -25.75 -5.24
CA SER A 475 29.60 -25.66 -5.07
C SER A 475 30.08 -24.22 -4.86
N LEU A 476 29.16 -23.26 -4.70
CA LEU A 476 29.51 -21.85 -4.49
C LEU A 476 30.17 -21.66 -3.12
N PRO A 477 31.20 -20.80 -3.01
CA PRO A 477 32.05 -20.72 -1.82
C PRO A 477 31.46 -19.83 -0.71
N TYR A 478 30.16 -19.92 -0.45
CA TYR A 478 29.48 -19.14 0.58
C TYR A 478 29.57 -19.84 1.94
N SER A 479 29.55 -19.09 3.04
CA SER A 479 29.69 -19.61 4.41
C SER A 479 28.44 -19.33 5.26
N ASN A 480 28.44 -19.74 6.53
CA ASN A 480 27.38 -19.50 7.53
C ASN A 480 26.03 -20.22 7.30
N PHE A 481 25.98 -21.15 6.35
CA PHE A 481 24.90 -22.14 6.24
C PHE A 481 25.06 -23.22 7.32
N GLU A 482 24.00 -24.00 7.56
CA GLU A 482 24.03 -25.13 8.48
C GLU A 482 24.14 -26.47 7.75
N GLY A 483 24.47 -27.55 8.45
CA GLY A 483 24.61 -28.86 7.81
C GLY A 483 25.87 -28.95 6.94
N LYS A 484 25.74 -29.56 5.75
CA LYS A 484 26.86 -29.89 4.86
C LYS A 484 26.91 -29.04 3.59
N GLY A 485 25.89 -28.25 3.33
CA GLY A 485 25.81 -27.40 2.16
C GLY A 485 24.49 -26.65 2.09
N PHE A 486 24.26 -26.02 0.95
CA PHE A 486 23.01 -25.35 0.59
C PHE A 486 22.71 -25.63 -0.88
N ILE A 487 21.51 -25.28 -1.34
CA ILE A 487 21.12 -25.43 -2.75
C ILE A 487 20.89 -24.07 -3.41
N GLU A 488 21.12 -23.99 -4.71
CA GLU A 488 20.81 -22.81 -5.51
C GLU A 488 19.46 -22.98 -6.21
N ILE A 489 18.53 -22.04 -6.02
CA ILE A 489 17.35 -21.91 -6.88
C ILE A 489 17.56 -20.77 -7.85
N SER A 490 17.20 -20.96 -9.12
CA SER A 490 17.25 -19.91 -10.15
C SER A 490 16.17 -20.12 -11.22
N ASN A 491 16.25 -19.35 -12.32
CA ASN A 491 15.40 -19.56 -13.49
C ASN A 491 15.64 -20.93 -14.15
N GLU A 492 16.81 -21.54 -13.92
CA GLU A 492 17.27 -22.75 -14.60
C GLU A 492 17.53 -23.90 -13.62
N LYS A 493 18.05 -23.60 -12.43
CA LYS A 493 18.40 -24.60 -11.41
C LYS A 493 17.30 -24.76 -10.38
N ASN A 494 17.08 -26.01 -9.97
CA ASN A 494 16.14 -26.38 -8.90
C ASN A 494 14.78 -25.67 -9.02
N ARG A 495 14.24 -25.66 -10.25
CA ARG A 495 12.93 -25.04 -10.56
C ARG A 495 11.78 -25.72 -9.82
N GLN A 496 11.98 -26.93 -9.34
CA GLN A 496 11.07 -27.62 -8.43
C GLN A 496 11.91 -28.38 -7.40
N ILE A 497 11.57 -28.22 -6.13
CA ILE A 497 12.11 -28.98 -5.01
C ILE A 497 10.95 -29.70 -4.35
N THR A 498 11.12 -30.98 -4.02
CA THR A 498 10.11 -31.79 -3.31
C THR A 498 10.73 -32.29 -2.02
N ILE A 499 10.03 -32.05 -0.91
CA ILE A 499 10.50 -32.34 0.44
C ILE A 499 9.45 -33.22 1.11
N SER A 500 9.80 -34.48 1.37
CA SER A 500 8.98 -35.36 2.21
C SER A 500 9.22 -34.99 3.67
N ILE A 501 8.14 -34.68 4.39
CA ILE A 501 8.18 -34.37 5.82
C ILE A 501 7.32 -35.37 6.58
N ASN A 502 7.72 -35.69 7.81
CA ASN A 502 6.98 -36.58 8.69
C ASN A 502 6.38 -35.81 9.87
N ALA A 503 5.08 -35.58 9.83
CA ALA A 503 4.35 -34.91 10.90
C ALA A 503 3.93 -35.94 11.98
N GLU A 504 4.40 -35.74 13.22
CA GLU A 504 4.11 -36.67 14.34
C GLU A 504 2.61 -36.83 14.60
N LYS A 505 1.85 -35.75 14.39
CA LYS A 505 0.39 -35.70 14.49
C LYS A 505 -0.21 -34.85 13.37
N ALA A 506 -1.47 -35.11 13.04
CA ALA A 506 -2.22 -34.20 12.18
C ALA A 506 -2.41 -32.85 12.89
N GLY A 507 -2.34 -31.75 12.14
CA GLY A 507 -2.49 -30.41 12.71
C GLY A 507 -1.90 -29.31 11.84
N LYS A 508 -1.80 -28.12 12.42
CA LYS A 508 -1.24 -26.92 11.81
C LYS A 508 0.27 -26.85 12.02
N TYR A 509 0.99 -26.60 10.93
CA TYR A 509 2.44 -26.46 10.94
C TYR A 509 2.84 -25.18 10.20
N LEU A 510 3.64 -24.34 10.85
CA LEU A 510 4.28 -23.19 10.21
C LEU A 510 5.51 -23.67 9.43
N ILE A 511 5.57 -23.30 8.16
CA ILE A 511 6.66 -23.65 7.24
C ILE A 511 7.35 -22.36 6.78
N ASP A 512 8.65 -22.26 7.00
CA ASP A 512 9.52 -21.19 6.48
C ASP A 512 10.90 -21.73 6.07
N PHE A 513 11.65 -20.92 5.33
CA PHE A 513 12.93 -21.32 4.73
C PHE A 513 14.03 -20.36 5.17
N ARG A 514 15.20 -20.91 5.49
CA ARG A 514 16.41 -20.12 5.68
C ARG A 514 17.09 -19.94 4.32
N TYR A 515 17.40 -18.69 3.96
CA TYR A 515 17.90 -18.34 2.64
C TYR A 515 18.91 -17.19 2.65
N ALA A 516 19.67 -17.08 1.57
CA ALA A 516 20.47 -15.91 1.21
C ALA A 516 20.14 -15.42 -0.21
N ASN A 517 20.18 -14.11 -0.44
CA ASN A 517 19.99 -13.52 -1.77
C ASN A 517 20.87 -12.27 -1.91
N GLY A 518 22.07 -12.46 -2.46
CA GLY A 518 23.04 -11.42 -2.72
C GLY A 518 22.83 -10.70 -4.07
N SER A 519 21.70 -10.90 -4.76
CA SER A 519 21.53 -10.44 -6.15
C SER A 519 21.49 -8.91 -6.31
N GLY A 520 21.34 -8.16 -5.22
CA GLY A 520 21.44 -6.70 -5.22
C GLY A 520 21.12 -6.07 -3.87
N PRO A 521 21.02 -4.73 -3.80
CA PRO A 521 20.90 -4.00 -2.55
C PRO A 521 19.62 -4.33 -1.77
N TRP A 522 19.65 -4.08 -0.46
CA TRP A 522 18.54 -4.37 0.44
C TRP A 522 17.25 -3.56 0.17
N ASN A 523 17.39 -2.34 -0.36
CA ASN A 523 16.34 -1.32 -0.40
C ASN A 523 15.94 -0.87 -1.82
N THR A 524 16.47 -1.48 -2.88
CA THR A 524 16.20 -1.06 -4.26
C THR A 524 16.38 -2.24 -5.22
N ASP A 525 16.47 -1.97 -6.52
CA ASP A 525 16.59 -2.96 -7.60
C ASP A 525 15.33 -3.87 -7.72
N ASN A 526 15.37 -4.94 -8.51
CA ASN A 526 14.18 -5.69 -8.90
C ASN A 526 14.32 -7.22 -8.95
N LYS A 527 15.23 -7.78 -8.14
CA LYS A 527 15.64 -9.20 -8.20
C LYS A 527 15.19 -10.04 -7.00
N CYS A 528 14.05 -9.72 -6.38
CA CYS A 528 13.44 -10.60 -5.37
C CYS A 528 13.17 -11.98 -5.98
N ALA A 529 13.72 -13.05 -5.41
CA ALA A 529 13.38 -14.40 -5.85
C ALA A 529 12.06 -14.86 -5.22
N ALA A 530 11.31 -15.72 -5.90
CA ALA A 530 10.00 -16.17 -5.42
C ALA A 530 9.67 -17.58 -5.92
N ARG A 531 9.01 -18.39 -5.09
CA ARG A 531 8.55 -19.73 -5.47
C ARG A 531 7.18 -20.01 -4.87
N SER A 532 6.35 -20.76 -5.59
CA SER A 532 5.06 -21.23 -5.11
C SER A 532 5.21 -22.46 -4.22
N LEU A 533 4.65 -22.39 -3.02
CA LEU A 533 4.62 -23.48 -2.04
C LEU A 533 3.32 -24.27 -2.17
N TYR A 534 3.48 -25.59 -2.24
CA TYR A 534 2.39 -26.56 -2.22
C TYR A 534 2.55 -27.53 -1.05
N ALA A 535 1.44 -27.89 -0.42
CA ALA A 535 1.37 -28.95 0.58
C ALA A 535 0.34 -29.99 0.14
N ASN A 536 0.74 -31.26 -0.01
CA ASN A 536 -0.12 -32.36 -0.46
C ASN A 536 -0.95 -32.02 -1.72
N LYS A 537 -0.31 -31.39 -2.72
CA LYS A 537 -0.88 -30.86 -3.99
C LYS A 537 -1.71 -29.56 -3.87
N SER A 538 -2.00 -29.07 -2.67
CA SER A 538 -2.74 -27.82 -2.47
C SER A 538 -1.79 -26.62 -2.54
N TYR A 539 -2.15 -25.60 -3.33
CA TYR A 539 -1.41 -24.34 -3.38
C TYR A 539 -1.61 -23.52 -2.10
N MET A 540 -0.52 -23.27 -1.37
CA MET A 540 -0.51 -22.50 -0.13
C MET A 540 -0.32 -21.01 -0.41
N GLY A 541 0.67 -20.67 -1.22
CA GLY A 541 1.01 -19.29 -1.54
C GLY A 541 2.44 -19.15 -2.05
N THR A 542 2.96 -17.92 -2.09
CA THR A 542 4.32 -17.64 -2.58
C THR A 542 5.28 -17.39 -1.42
N ILE A 543 6.35 -18.18 -1.38
CA ILE A 543 7.52 -17.88 -0.55
C ILE A 543 8.40 -16.90 -1.31
N VAL A 544 8.70 -15.78 -0.67
CA VAL A 544 9.59 -14.75 -1.19
C VAL A 544 10.96 -14.86 -0.56
N PHE A 545 11.97 -14.59 -1.37
CA PHE A 545 13.38 -14.53 -1.00
C PHE A 545 13.92 -13.15 -1.40
N PRO A 546 13.54 -12.08 -0.67
CA PRO A 546 13.99 -10.72 -0.94
C PRO A 546 15.52 -10.57 -1.00
N GLN A 547 16.01 -9.55 -1.69
CA GLN A 547 17.43 -9.19 -1.63
C GLN A 547 17.86 -8.88 -0.20
N ARG A 548 19.03 -9.40 0.18
CA ARG A 548 19.62 -9.27 1.51
C ARG A 548 20.87 -8.37 1.58
N GLY A 549 21.40 -7.98 0.42
CA GLY A 549 22.58 -7.12 0.30
C GLY A 549 23.28 -7.35 -1.03
N GLN A 550 23.96 -6.34 -1.56
CA GLN A 550 24.68 -6.47 -2.83
C GLN A 550 25.87 -7.41 -2.64
N ASP A 551 25.87 -8.54 -3.36
CA ASP A 551 26.89 -9.59 -3.28
C ASP A 551 27.06 -10.27 -1.90
N GLU A 552 26.11 -10.02 -0.98
CA GLU A 552 26.08 -10.59 0.37
C GLU A 552 25.44 -11.98 0.39
N TRP A 553 26.12 -12.97 -0.19
CA TRP A 553 25.59 -14.34 -0.32
C TRP A 553 25.80 -15.24 0.91
N SER A 554 26.52 -14.76 1.93
CA SER A 554 26.72 -15.46 3.20
C SER A 554 25.91 -14.85 4.36
N ASP A 555 25.01 -13.90 4.06
CA ASP A 555 24.01 -13.39 5.00
C ASP A 555 22.71 -14.20 4.88
N TRP A 556 22.42 -15.00 5.90
CA TRP A 556 21.28 -15.91 5.92
C TRP A 556 20.17 -15.37 6.81
N GLY A 557 18.95 -15.32 6.28
CA GLY A 557 17.74 -14.95 7.02
C GLY A 557 16.55 -15.84 6.71
N TRP A 558 15.41 -15.54 7.31
CA TRP A 558 14.18 -16.30 7.09
C TRP A 558 13.36 -15.71 5.95
N SER A 559 12.72 -16.57 5.16
CA SER A 559 11.64 -16.20 4.25
C SER A 559 10.35 -15.87 5.02
N ASN A 560 9.31 -15.39 4.34
CA ASN A 560 7.97 -15.44 4.93
C ASN A 560 7.56 -16.91 5.15
N GLY A 561 6.56 -17.11 6.01
CA GLY A 561 6.03 -18.44 6.33
C GLY A 561 4.58 -18.64 5.91
N TYR A 562 4.16 -19.89 5.82
CA TYR A 562 2.76 -20.30 5.67
C TYR A 562 2.38 -21.37 6.70
N VAL A 563 1.16 -21.28 7.21
CA VAL A 563 0.58 -22.34 8.03
C VAL A 563 -0.12 -23.35 7.11
N ALA A 564 0.36 -24.59 7.11
CA ALA A 564 -0.24 -25.70 6.39
C ALA A 564 -0.94 -26.66 7.35
N GLU A 565 -2.07 -27.22 6.91
CA GLU A 565 -2.70 -28.36 7.58
C GLU A 565 -2.08 -29.66 7.05
N LEU A 566 -1.39 -30.39 7.93
CA LEU A 566 -0.70 -31.63 7.61
C LEU A 566 -1.42 -32.83 8.22
N LYS A 567 -1.32 -33.98 7.57
CA LYS A 567 -1.79 -35.27 8.08
C LYS A 567 -0.73 -35.86 9.01
N ALA A 568 -1.11 -36.75 9.92
CA ALA A 568 -0.12 -37.56 10.64
C ALA A 568 0.65 -38.46 9.65
N GLY A 569 1.94 -38.62 9.88
CA GLY A 569 2.84 -39.38 9.00
C GLY A 569 3.41 -38.53 7.86
N GLU A 570 3.65 -39.17 6.71
CA GLU A 570 4.29 -38.55 5.57
C GLU A 570 3.38 -37.51 4.87
N ASN A 571 3.96 -36.34 4.60
CA ASN A 571 3.37 -35.29 3.79
C ASN A 571 4.39 -34.81 2.76
N GLU A 572 3.90 -34.36 1.62
CA GLU A 572 4.74 -33.86 0.53
C GLU A 572 4.63 -32.33 0.46
N LEU A 573 5.76 -31.63 0.59
CA LEU A 573 5.88 -30.20 0.31
C LEU A 573 6.62 -29.97 -1.00
N LYS A 574 6.14 -29.02 -1.82
CA LYS A 574 6.83 -28.61 -3.06
C LYS A 574 7.06 -27.12 -3.10
N LEU A 575 8.27 -26.74 -3.48
CA LEU A 575 8.65 -25.37 -3.81
C LEU A 575 8.88 -25.30 -5.32
N VAL A 576 8.04 -24.57 -6.05
CA VAL A 576 7.96 -24.61 -7.53
C VAL A 576 8.17 -23.22 -8.12
N TYR A 577 8.91 -23.12 -9.23
CA TYR A 577 9.08 -21.91 -10.03
C TYR A 577 8.04 -21.87 -11.15
N GLU A 578 6.90 -21.26 -10.82
CA GLU A 578 5.75 -21.10 -11.70
C GLU A 578 5.89 -19.87 -12.61
N SER A 579 5.08 -19.81 -13.66
CA SER A 579 5.11 -18.66 -14.60
C SER A 579 4.75 -17.32 -13.95
N TRP A 580 3.96 -17.35 -12.87
CA TRP A 580 3.60 -16.18 -12.07
C TRP A 580 4.60 -15.89 -10.96
N ASN A 581 5.69 -16.65 -10.80
CA ASN A 581 6.77 -16.31 -9.87
C ASN A 581 7.88 -15.46 -10.53
N ILE A 582 7.76 -15.19 -11.82
CA ILE A 582 8.78 -14.46 -12.54
C ILE A 582 8.72 -12.99 -12.14
N ASN A 583 9.76 -12.54 -11.43
CA ASN A 583 9.90 -11.17 -10.96
C ASN A 583 10.14 -10.16 -12.10
N MET A 584 10.30 -8.90 -11.73
CA MET A 584 10.37 -7.80 -12.69
C MET A 584 11.72 -7.68 -13.39
N ASN A 585 12.78 -8.25 -12.81
CA ASN A 585 14.05 -8.42 -13.51
C ASN A 585 13.90 -9.38 -14.71
N VAL A 586 13.10 -10.44 -14.54
CA VAL A 586 12.90 -11.57 -15.48
C VAL A 586 14.14 -12.47 -15.61
N ASP A 587 15.32 -11.87 -15.67
CA ASP A 587 16.57 -12.57 -15.99
C ASP A 587 17.22 -13.17 -14.73
N VAL A 588 17.04 -12.52 -13.56
CA VAL A 588 17.55 -12.97 -12.26
C VAL A 588 16.42 -13.24 -11.29
N ASN A 589 16.31 -14.50 -10.84
CA ASN A 589 15.37 -14.95 -9.79
C ASN A 589 16.06 -15.99 -8.89
N THR A 590 17.24 -15.61 -8.41
CA THR A 590 18.18 -16.50 -7.73
C THR A 590 18.16 -16.30 -6.22
N ALA A 591 18.20 -17.41 -5.47
CA ALA A 591 18.45 -17.43 -4.04
C ALA A 591 19.17 -18.72 -3.66
N MET A 592 19.89 -18.68 -2.54
CA MET A 592 20.47 -19.87 -1.91
C MET A 592 19.55 -20.30 -0.78
N LEU A 593 19.22 -21.59 -0.71
CA LEU A 593 18.39 -22.14 0.37
C LEU A 593 19.21 -23.12 1.21
N ASP A 594 19.22 -22.89 2.51
CA ASP A 594 19.94 -23.69 3.51
C ASP A 594 19.06 -24.85 3.96
N PHE A 595 18.09 -24.58 4.82
CA PHE A 595 17.13 -25.56 5.29
C PHE A 595 15.70 -25.01 5.34
N MET A 596 14.74 -25.94 5.36
CA MET A 596 13.34 -25.65 5.66
C MET A 596 13.05 -25.98 7.12
N ARG A 597 12.36 -25.08 7.82
CA ARG A 597 11.90 -25.28 9.18
C ARG A 597 10.39 -25.52 9.20
N VAL A 598 9.98 -26.51 9.98
CA VAL A 598 8.58 -26.91 10.15
C VAL A 598 8.28 -26.90 11.65
N THR A 599 7.39 -26.00 12.08
CA THR A 599 7.04 -25.82 13.50
C THR A 599 5.60 -26.25 13.75
N CYS A 600 5.40 -27.26 14.60
CA CYS A 600 4.07 -27.71 15.03
C CYS A 600 3.41 -26.65 15.92
N LEU A 601 2.20 -26.22 15.55
CA LEU A 601 1.46 -25.17 16.26
C LEU A 601 0.41 -25.72 17.24
N ASP A 602 0.05 -27.00 17.11
CA ASP A 602 -0.99 -27.66 17.91
C ASP A 602 -0.42 -28.52 19.04
#